data_AF-X0YF07-F1
#
_entry.id   AF-X0YF07-F1
#
_cell.length_a   1.000
_cell.length_b   1.000
_cell.length_c   1.000
_cell.angle_alpha   90.00
_cell.angle_beta   90.00
_cell.angle_gamma   90.00
#
_symmetry.space_group_name_H-M   'P 1'
#
loop_
_entity.id
_entity.type
_entity.pdbx_description
1 polymer ?
#
loop_
_entity_poly.entity_id
_entity_poly.type
_entity_poly.pdbx_seq_one_letter_code
_entity_poly.pdbx_strand_id
1 'polypeptide(L)'
;MKFRFKGKEYYIDGRLALQLNSICYNLKKDWDFILLVTGDRTVRTGKSVLAMTVCAYLSMTLNKMKIKSDFSLDNIFFSSRKMLSDVLKFRKHSIVMYDEGRESLSSTKMFTDIQKDILDYFAECGQLNHIFVVVLPDYFGLVEEMAVARSEFLLNVYRTNTKLITDAFKTGEKIPIVRFDRGRFEFFNRSTKRKLYDKARATRMRSYGLQKATLIGRFTN
;
A
#
# COMPACT_ATOMS: atom_id res chain seq x y z
N MET A 1 0.51 -16.03 -6.99
CA MET A 1 1.82 -16.41 -7.55
C MET A 1 2.85 -16.34 -6.44
N LYS A 2 3.66 -17.41 -6.28
CA LYS A 2 4.77 -17.42 -5.33
C LYS A 2 6.03 -16.83 -5.96
N PHE A 3 6.86 -16.16 -5.18
CA PHE A 3 8.17 -15.67 -5.61
C PHE A 3 9.17 -15.67 -4.44
N ARG A 4 10.47 -15.69 -4.75
CA ARG A 4 11.53 -15.64 -3.74
C ARG A 4 12.24 -14.29 -3.81
N PHE A 5 12.44 -13.66 -2.66
CA PHE A 5 13.19 -12.42 -2.54
C PHE A 5 14.09 -12.49 -1.30
N LYS A 6 15.39 -12.24 -1.49
CA LYS A 6 16.41 -12.32 -0.42
C LYS A 6 16.29 -13.57 0.47
N GLY A 7 16.12 -14.74 -0.14
CA GLY A 7 16.01 -16.03 0.55
C GLY A 7 14.64 -16.36 1.16
N LYS A 8 13.69 -15.41 1.24
CA LYS A 8 12.34 -15.66 1.74
C LYS A 8 11.33 -15.90 0.60
N GLU A 9 10.40 -16.84 0.80
CA GLU A 9 9.26 -17.06 -0.09
C GLU A 9 8.11 -16.09 0.26
N TYR A 10 7.50 -15.51 -0.77
CA TYR A 10 6.36 -14.61 -0.69
C TYR A 10 5.26 -15.08 -1.65
N TYR A 11 4.02 -14.67 -1.38
CA TYR A 11 2.89 -14.82 -2.30
C TYR A 11 2.27 -13.47 -2.63
N ILE A 12 2.02 -13.24 -3.91
CA ILE A 12 1.27 -12.08 -4.41
C ILE A 12 0.14 -12.54 -5.33
N ASP A 13 -1.02 -11.89 -5.28
CA ASP A 13 -2.11 -12.16 -6.22
C ASP A 13 -1.64 -11.95 -7.67
N GLY A 14 -2.00 -12.87 -8.57
CA GLY A 14 -1.53 -12.82 -9.96
C GLY A 14 -2.01 -11.58 -10.71
N ARG A 15 -3.22 -11.08 -10.43
CA ARG A 15 -3.75 -9.88 -11.07
C ARG A 15 -3.08 -8.63 -10.52
N LEU A 16 -2.77 -8.59 -9.22
CA LEU A 16 -1.96 -7.51 -8.66
C LEU A 16 -0.54 -7.51 -9.26
N ALA A 17 0.08 -8.67 -9.42
CA ALA A 17 1.39 -8.80 -10.07
C ALA A 17 1.39 -8.23 -11.49
N LEU A 18 0.32 -8.46 -12.27
CA LEU A 18 0.18 -7.86 -13.61
C LEU A 18 0.14 -6.33 -13.56
N GLN A 19 -0.56 -5.74 -12.58
CA GLN A 19 -0.59 -4.28 -12.41
C GLN A 19 0.81 -3.75 -12.04
N LEU A 20 1.53 -4.43 -11.14
CA LEU A 20 2.89 -4.05 -10.76
C LEU A 20 3.89 -4.19 -11.91
N ASN A 21 3.72 -5.17 -12.80
CA ASN A 21 4.54 -5.30 -14.00
C ASN A 21 4.38 -4.07 -14.92
N SER A 22 3.16 -3.52 -15.03
CA SER A 22 2.91 -2.28 -15.78
C SER A 22 3.63 -1.08 -15.16
N ILE A 23 3.71 -1.00 -13.82
CA ILE A 23 4.51 0.02 -13.13
C ILE A 23 5.99 -0.12 -13.51
N CYS A 24 6.56 -1.32 -13.39
CA CYS A 24 7.96 -1.59 -13.73
C CYS A 24 8.29 -1.28 -15.20
N TYR A 25 7.36 -1.56 -16.11
CA TYR A 25 7.52 -1.26 -17.54
C TYR A 25 7.56 0.24 -17.80
N ASN A 26 6.65 1.01 -17.21
CA ASN A 26 6.57 2.45 -17.44
C ASN A 26 7.63 3.24 -16.66
N LEU A 27 8.19 2.69 -15.57
CA LEU A 27 9.33 3.30 -14.87
C LEU A 27 10.52 3.57 -15.81
N LYS A 28 10.71 2.73 -16.84
CA LYS A 28 11.75 2.92 -17.88
C LYS A 28 11.53 4.14 -18.76
N LYS A 29 10.32 4.69 -18.79
CA LYS A 29 9.92 5.80 -19.64
C LYS A 29 9.89 7.14 -18.89
N ASP A 30 10.74 7.26 -17.87
CA ASP A 30 10.84 8.42 -17.00
C ASP A 30 9.55 8.80 -16.24
N TRP A 31 8.81 7.77 -15.81
CA TRP A 31 7.69 7.94 -14.89
C TRP A 31 8.11 7.67 -13.45
N ASP A 32 7.45 8.35 -12.54
CA ASP A 32 7.46 8.09 -11.11
C ASP A 32 6.08 7.60 -10.65
N PHE A 33 6.01 6.92 -9.50
CA PHE A 33 4.75 6.30 -9.06
C PHE A 33 4.53 6.40 -7.56
N ILE A 34 3.30 6.74 -7.17
CA ILE A 34 2.80 6.61 -5.81
C ILE A 34 1.76 5.49 -5.77
N LEU A 35 2.00 4.49 -4.93
CA LEU A 35 1.13 3.34 -4.70
C LEU A 35 0.60 3.43 -3.27
N LEU A 36 -0.72 3.47 -3.10
CA LEU A 36 -1.34 3.64 -1.79
C LEU A 36 -1.74 2.28 -1.19
N VAL A 37 -1.44 2.09 0.09
CA VAL A 37 -1.89 0.94 0.88
C VAL A 37 -2.60 1.45 2.13
N THR A 38 -3.82 1.00 2.35
CA THR A 38 -4.67 1.40 3.48
C THR A 38 -5.30 0.17 4.14
N GLY A 39 -6.12 0.36 5.17
CA GLY A 39 -6.83 -0.73 5.81
C GLY A 39 -7.97 -0.28 6.70
N ASP A 40 -8.84 0.56 6.14
CA ASP A 40 -10.11 0.96 6.76
C ASP A 40 -10.01 1.38 8.23
N ARG A 41 -8.98 2.17 8.57
CA ARG A 41 -8.65 2.62 9.95
C ARG A 41 -8.38 1.51 10.97
N THR A 42 -8.37 0.26 10.52
CA THR A 42 -8.09 -0.88 11.38
C THR A 42 -6.58 -1.09 11.47
N VAL A 43 -6.09 -1.14 12.70
CA VAL A 43 -4.68 -1.41 13.00
C VAL A 43 -4.44 -2.93 12.91
N ARG A 44 -3.21 -3.36 12.62
CA ARG A 44 -2.84 -4.79 12.55
C ARG A 44 -3.71 -5.63 11.58
N THR A 45 -4.00 -5.15 10.37
CA THR A 45 -4.67 -5.93 9.32
C THR A 45 -3.73 -6.61 8.33
N GLY A 46 -2.45 -6.26 8.35
CA GLY A 46 -1.45 -6.75 7.40
C GLY A 46 -1.06 -5.73 6.32
N LYS A 47 -1.41 -4.44 6.48
CA LYS A 47 -1.02 -3.35 5.57
C LYS A 47 0.47 -3.36 5.25
N SER A 48 1.31 -3.28 6.28
CA SER A 48 2.78 -3.27 6.15
C SER A 48 3.30 -4.55 5.50
N VAL A 49 2.65 -5.70 5.75
CA VAL A 49 3.06 -6.97 5.12
C VAL A 49 2.73 -6.99 3.63
N LEU A 50 1.55 -6.52 3.24
CA LEU A 50 1.22 -6.36 1.82
C LEU A 50 2.16 -5.34 1.16
N ALA A 51 2.41 -4.20 1.79
CA ALA A 51 3.32 -3.17 1.29
C ALA A 51 4.75 -3.72 1.08
N MET A 52 5.31 -4.42 2.08
CA MET A 52 6.63 -5.08 1.95
C MET A 52 6.63 -6.12 0.82
N THR A 53 5.54 -6.87 0.65
CA THR A 53 5.40 -7.85 -0.43
C THR A 53 5.38 -7.17 -1.80
N VAL A 54 4.67 -6.05 -1.93
CA VAL A 54 4.65 -5.21 -3.14
C VAL A 54 6.06 -4.68 -3.43
N CYS A 55 6.75 -4.11 -2.44
CA CYS A 55 8.11 -3.59 -2.60
C CYS A 55 9.11 -4.68 -3.01
N ALA A 56 9.06 -5.85 -2.36
CA ALA A 56 9.89 -6.99 -2.71
C ALA A 56 9.64 -7.48 -4.15
N TYR A 57 8.37 -7.53 -4.56
CA TYR A 57 7.99 -7.92 -5.91
C TYR A 57 8.48 -6.92 -6.97
N LEU A 58 8.30 -5.62 -6.73
CA LEU A 58 8.80 -4.55 -7.60
C LEU A 58 10.32 -4.63 -7.74
N SER A 59 11.05 -4.74 -6.62
CA SER A 59 12.52 -4.82 -6.60
C SER A 59 13.02 -6.03 -7.40
N MET A 60 12.43 -7.21 -7.16
CA MET A 60 12.75 -8.41 -7.92
C MET A 60 12.50 -8.21 -9.43
N THR A 61 11.36 -7.62 -9.79
CA THR A 61 10.95 -7.46 -11.18
C THR A 61 11.83 -6.45 -11.91
N LEU A 62 12.14 -5.31 -11.29
CA LEU A 62 13.06 -4.32 -11.84
C LEU A 62 14.46 -4.90 -12.06
N ASN A 63 14.98 -5.67 -11.09
CA ASN A 63 16.28 -6.34 -11.24
C ASN A 63 16.28 -7.35 -12.39
N LYS A 64 15.20 -8.14 -12.57
CA LYS A 64 15.03 -9.01 -13.75
C LYS A 64 15.04 -8.23 -15.07
N MET A 65 14.54 -6.99 -15.05
CA MET A 65 14.54 -6.07 -16.19
C MET A 65 15.86 -5.30 -16.36
N LYS A 66 16.91 -5.68 -15.61
CA LYS A 66 18.24 -5.03 -15.55
C LYS A 66 18.20 -3.58 -15.07
N ILE A 67 17.17 -3.21 -14.31
CA ILE A 67 17.11 -1.95 -13.58
C ILE A 67 17.52 -2.26 -12.14
N LYS A 68 18.67 -1.73 -11.72
CA LYS A 68 19.14 -1.90 -10.35
C LYS A 68 18.11 -1.26 -9.41
N SER A 69 17.33 -2.05 -8.66
CA SER A 69 16.44 -1.56 -7.59
C SER A 69 16.48 -2.50 -6.39
N ASP A 70 17.15 -2.10 -5.31
CA ASP A 70 17.38 -2.92 -4.12
C ASP A 70 16.45 -2.42 -3.04
N PHE A 71 15.61 -3.31 -2.53
CA PHE A 71 14.72 -3.01 -1.41
C PHE A 71 15.22 -3.71 -0.14
N SER A 72 15.32 -2.96 0.94
CA SER A 72 15.83 -3.38 2.25
C SER A 72 15.12 -2.62 3.36
N LEU A 73 15.52 -2.84 4.62
CA LEU A 73 14.97 -2.09 5.75
C LEU A 73 15.31 -0.58 5.68
N ASP A 74 16.42 -0.21 5.05
CA ASP A 74 16.82 1.19 4.86
C ASP A 74 15.86 1.95 3.93
N ASN A 75 15.07 1.22 3.14
CA ASN A 75 14.04 1.77 2.28
C ASN A 75 12.69 1.94 2.98
N ILE A 76 12.59 1.60 4.27
CA ILE A 76 11.35 1.66 5.04
C ILE A 76 11.46 2.83 6.03
N PHE A 77 10.59 3.81 5.82
CA PHE A 77 10.54 5.02 6.63
C PHE A 77 9.27 5.06 7.45
N PHE A 78 9.43 5.44 8.71
CA PHE A 78 8.32 5.71 9.62
C PHE A 78 8.16 7.21 9.90
N SER A 79 9.01 8.03 9.30
CA SER A 79 9.00 9.48 9.45
C SER A 79 9.28 10.17 8.13
N SER A 80 8.43 11.14 7.77
CA SER A 80 8.51 11.84 6.49
C SER A 80 9.77 12.68 6.35
N ARG A 81 10.16 13.41 7.42
CA ARG A 81 11.36 14.25 7.40
C ARG A 81 12.61 13.45 7.09
N LYS A 82 12.76 12.30 7.78
CA LYS A 82 13.88 11.39 7.53
C LYS A 82 13.82 10.83 6.11
N MET A 83 12.64 10.39 5.68
CA MET A 83 12.42 9.89 4.32
C MET A 83 12.88 10.89 3.27
N LEU A 84 12.40 12.14 3.31
CA LEU A 84 12.78 13.14 2.32
C LEU A 84 14.29 13.39 2.28
N SER A 85 14.93 13.50 3.45
CA SER A 85 16.37 13.75 3.54
C SER A 85 17.24 12.59 3.00
N ASP A 86 16.73 11.35 3.07
CA ASP A 86 17.47 10.15 2.66
C ASP A 86 17.15 9.76 1.21
N VAL A 87 15.91 9.92 0.78
CA VAL A 87 15.48 9.52 -0.58
C VAL A 87 16.15 10.36 -1.66
N LEU A 88 16.48 11.62 -1.39
CA LEU A 88 17.28 12.44 -2.33
C LEU A 88 18.67 11.85 -2.62
N LYS A 89 19.21 11.03 -1.72
CA LYS A 89 20.50 10.35 -1.86
C LYS A 89 20.34 8.97 -2.48
N PHE A 90 19.12 8.48 -2.62
CA PHE A 90 18.86 7.18 -3.20
C PHE A 90 19.10 7.25 -4.71
N ARG A 91 19.47 6.10 -5.28
CA ARG A 91 19.65 6.01 -6.72
C ARG A 91 18.31 6.13 -7.46
N LYS A 92 18.38 6.55 -8.72
CA LYS A 92 17.27 6.49 -9.67
C LYS A 92 16.59 5.12 -9.63
N HIS A 93 15.26 5.08 -9.69
CA HIS A 93 14.44 3.86 -9.64
C HIS A 93 14.41 3.12 -8.30
N SER A 94 14.80 3.77 -7.19
CA SER A 94 14.68 3.12 -5.88
C SER A 94 13.22 3.03 -5.43
N ILE A 95 12.92 1.94 -4.74
CA ILE A 95 11.61 1.72 -4.11
C ILE A 95 11.69 2.23 -2.68
N VAL A 96 10.71 3.04 -2.30
CA VAL A 96 10.61 3.68 -0.99
C VAL A 96 9.29 3.27 -0.37
N MET A 97 9.32 2.76 0.86
CA MET A 97 8.12 2.45 1.63
C MET A 97 8.00 3.46 2.77
N TYR A 98 6.89 4.17 2.84
CA TYR A 98 6.54 5.02 3.98
C TYR A 98 5.41 4.33 4.76
N ASP A 99 5.60 4.08 6.06
CA ASP A 99 4.59 3.47 6.92
C ASP A 99 4.25 4.36 8.11
N GLU A 100 3.08 4.99 8.04
CA GLU A 100 2.59 5.91 9.06
C GLU A 100 2.12 5.18 10.33
N GLY A 101 2.06 3.85 10.34
CA GLY A 101 1.53 3.05 11.45
C GLY A 101 2.24 3.24 12.80
N ARG A 102 3.36 3.97 12.85
CA ARG A 102 4.09 4.36 14.07
C ARG A 102 3.96 5.84 14.46
N GLU A 103 3.77 6.76 13.52
CA GLU A 103 3.61 8.21 13.80
C GLU A 103 2.17 8.60 14.18
N SER A 104 1.20 7.70 13.99
CA SER A 104 -0.25 7.97 14.10
C SER A 104 -0.81 8.26 15.52
N LEU A 105 0.01 8.69 16.48
CA LEU A 105 -0.44 9.17 17.79
C LEU A 105 -0.55 10.70 17.89
N SER A 106 -0.09 11.48 16.90
CA SER A 106 -0.14 12.94 16.96
C SER A 106 -0.60 13.63 15.65
N SER A 107 -1.88 14.06 15.65
CA SER A 107 -2.46 15.19 14.91
C SER A 107 -2.62 15.13 13.37
N THR A 108 -3.82 15.50 12.90
CA THR A 108 -4.22 15.75 11.50
C THR A 108 -3.33 16.74 10.74
N LYS A 109 -2.61 17.62 11.46
CA LYS A 109 -1.67 18.58 10.86
C LYS A 109 -0.45 17.88 10.27
N MET A 110 0.17 16.96 11.02
CA MET A 110 1.33 16.20 10.54
C MET A 110 1.00 15.42 9.26
N PHE A 111 -0.20 14.83 9.19
CA PHE A 111 -0.66 14.12 8.00
C PHE A 111 -0.80 15.03 6.76
N THR A 112 -1.15 16.30 6.94
CA THR A 112 -1.23 17.27 5.84
C THR A 112 0.17 17.68 5.37
N ASP A 113 1.08 17.92 6.31
CA ASP A 113 2.46 18.29 6.02
C ASP A 113 3.19 17.17 5.27
N ILE A 114 3.01 15.91 5.68
CA ILE A 114 3.57 14.73 4.99
C ILE A 114 3.11 14.64 3.54
N GLN A 115 1.82 14.87 3.29
CA GLN A 115 1.29 14.82 1.93
C GLN A 115 1.92 15.92 1.06
N LYS A 116 2.05 17.13 1.60
CA LYS A 116 2.70 18.24 0.91
C LYS A 116 4.17 17.93 0.63
N ASP A 117 4.91 17.48 1.63
CA ASP A 117 6.31 17.05 1.54
C ASP A 117 6.54 16.01 0.43
N ILE A 118 5.66 15.01 0.33
CA ILE A 118 5.71 14.01 -0.75
C ILE A 118 5.43 14.68 -2.10
N LEU A 119 4.37 15.50 -2.20
CA LEU A 119 4.02 16.17 -3.45
C LEU A 119 5.13 17.12 -3.94
N ASP A 120 5.73 17.88 -3.04
CA ASP A 120 6.85 18.80 -3.31
C ASP A 120 8.06 18.00 -3.83
N TYR A 121 8.41 16.88 -3.18
CA TYR A 121 9.43 15.96 -3.69
C TYR A 121 9.14 15.50 -5.13
N PHE A 122 7.90 15.17 -5.43
CA PHE A 122 7.47 14.70 -6.75
C PHE A 122 7.39 15.83 -7.81
N ALA A 123 7.35 17.09 -7.39
CA ALA A 123 7.47 18.25 -8.26
C ALA A 123 8.94 18.58 -8.55
N GLU A 124 9.80 18.49 -7.53
CA GLU A 124 11.22 18.87 -7.61
C GLU A 124 12.11 17.75 -8.18
N CYS A 125 11.84 16.50 -7.83
CA CYS A 125 12.74 15.36 -8.04
C CYS A 125 12.21 14.33 -9.06
N GLY A 126 11.33 14.77 -9.97
CA GLY A 126 10.72 13.90 -10.99
C GLY A 126 11.73 13.11 -11.84
N GLN A 127 12.98 13.58 -11.96
CA GLN A 127 14.04 12.89 -12.72
C GLN A 127 14.57 11.60 -12.06
N LEU A 128 14.33 11.43 -10.76
CA LEU A 128 14.82 10.27 -10.02
C LEU A 128 13.91 9.03 -10.18
N ASN A 129 12.69 9.18 -10.73
CA ASN A 129 11.78 8.08 -11.06
C ASN A 129 11.61 7.05 -9.92
N HIS A 130 11.37 7.50 -8.69
CA HIS A 130 11.17 6.60 -7.56
C HIS A 130 9.77 5.97 -7.60
N ILE A 131 9.66 4.79 -6.98
CA ILE A 131 8.36 4.21 -6.64
C ILE A 131 8.15 4.36 -5.14
N PHE A 132 7.14 5.12 -4.75
CA PHE A 132 6.71 5.27 -3.38
C PHE A 132 5.54 4.33 -3.08
N VAL A 133 5.67 3.51 -2.06
CA VAL A 133 4.59 2.70 -1.48
C VAL A 133 4.23 3.32 -0.14
N VAL A 134 3.10 4.02 -0.11
CA VAL A 134 2.67 4.82 1.04
C VAL A 134 1.60 4.04 1.80
N VAL A 135 1.91 3.65 3.03
CA VAL A 135 1.00 2.94 3.93
C VAL A 135 0.36 3.95 4.88
N LEU A 136 -0.97 4.04 4.78
CA LEU A 136 -1.79 5.02 5.46
C LEU A 136 -2.83 4.32 6.36
N PRO A 137 -3.32 4.97 7.42
CA PRO A 137 -4.45 4.48 8.20
C PRO A 137 -5.76 4.54 7.40
N ASP A 138 -5.95 5.60 6.61
CA ASP A 138 -7.17 5.87 5.87
C ASP A 138 -6.89 6.57 4.53
N TYR A 139 -7.63 6.19 3.49
CA TYR A 139 -7.56 6.80 2.16
C TYR A 139 -8.32 8.13 2.10
N PHE A 140 -9.45 8.22 2.80
CA PHE A 140 -10.36 9.36 2.67
C PHE A 140 -9.87 10.64 3.35
N GLY A 141 -8.78 10.56 4.12
CA GLY A 141 -8.10 11.71 4.72
C GLY A 141 -7.17 12.45 3.75
N LEU A 142 -6.84 11.84 2.61
CA LEU A 142 -5.91 12.42 1.66
C LEU A 142 -6.47 13.65 0.94
N VAL A 143 -5.59 14.57 0.57
CA VAL A 143 -5.86 15.65 -0.39
C VAL A 143 -6.03 15.05 -1.79
N GLU A 144 -6.87 15.68 -2.61
CA GLU A 144 -7.23 15.16 -3.93
C GLU A 144 -6.01 14.93 -4.83
N GLU A 145 -5.03 15.82 -4.75
CA GLU A 145 -3.80 15.72 -5.53
C GLU A 145 -3.04 14.41 -5.26
N MET A 146 -2.89 14.03 -3.99
CA MET A 146 -2.27 12.74 -3.65
C MET A 146 -3.21 11.56 -3.89
N ALA A 147 -4.50 11.69 -3.52
CA ALA A 147 -5.48 10.62 -3.60
C ALA A 147 -5.78 10.19 -5.05
N VAL A 148 -5.90 11.16 -5.96
CA VAL A 148 -6.39 10.96 -7.33
C VAL A 148 -5.33 11.30 -8.37
N ALA A 149 -4.70 12.47 -8.26
CA ALA A 149 -3.87 13.00 -9.34
C ALA A 149 -2.52 12.27 -9.46
N ARG A 150 -1.77 12.13 -8.37
CA ARG A 150 -0.41 11.57 -8.37
C ARG A 150 -0.33 10.07 -8.11
N SER A 151 -1.26 9.49 -7.35
CA SER A 151 -1.21 8.05 -7.08
C SER A 151 -1.83 7.22 -8.20
N GLU A 152 -1.26 6.03 -8.43
CA GLU A 152 -1.64 5.18 -9.55
C GLU A 152 -2.78 4.22 -9.18
N PHE A 153 -2.67 3.58 -8.01
CA PHE A 153 -3.72 2.71 -7.49
C PHE A 153 -3.78 2.72 -5.97
N LEU A 154 -4.83 2.12 -5.43
CA LEU A 154 -5.09 1.94 -4.01
C LEU A 154 -5.32 0.45 -3.67
N LEU A 155 -4.65 -0.02 -2.63
CA LEU A 155 -4.85 -1.33 -2.01
C LEU A 155 -5.46 -1.14 -0.62
N ASN A 156 -6.71 -1.55 -0.43
CA ASN A 156 -7.36 -1.55 0.89
C ASN A 156 -7.28 -2.95 1.52
N VAL A 157 -6.54 -3.08 2.62
CA VAL A 157 -6.36 -4.34 3.36
C VAL A 157 -7.38 -4.46 4.48
N TYR A 158 -8.19 -5.50 4.43
CA TYR A 158 -9.27 -5.72 5.38
C TYR A 158 -9.21 -7.10 6.03
N ARG A 159 -9.81 -7.23 7.21
CA ARG A 159 -10.00 -8.52 7.88
C ARG A 159 -11.27 -9.17 7.38
N THR A 160 -11.29 -10.49 7.35
CA THR A 160 -12.53 -11.26 7.12
C THR A 160 -12.96 -11.95 8.40
N ASN A 161 -14.27 -12.08 8.57
CA ASN A 161 -14.88 -12.70 9.74
C ASN A 161 -15.52 -14.01 9.31
N THR A 162 -15.14 -15.12 9.94
CA THR A 162 -15.72 -16.43 9.70
C THR A 162 -16.47 -16.85 10.96
N LYS A 163 -17.79 -17.06 10.87
CA LYS A 163 -18.60 -17.61 11.97
C LYS A 163 -18.37 -19.11 12.05
N LEU A 164 -18.06 -19.62 13.24
CA LEU A 164 -17.73 -21.03 13.48
C LEU A 164 -18.44 -21.49 14.76
N ILE A 165 -18.71 -22.80 14.86
CA ILE A 165 -19.06 -23.45 16.12
C ILE A 165 -17.91 -24.38 16.48
N THR A 166 -17.24 -24.13 17.60
CA THR A 166 -16.09 -24.92 18.03
C THR A 166 -15.99 -24.98 19.53
N ASP A 167 -15.30 -26.00 20.05
CA ASP A 167 -14.86 -26.02 21.44
C ASP A 167 -13.62 -25.13 21.59
N ALA A 168 -13.86 -23.82 21.68
CA ALA A 168 -12.79 -22.81 21.75
C ALA A 168 -11.96 -22.93 23.04
N PHE A 169 -12.54 -23.51 24.09
CA PHE A 169 -11.95 -23.61 25.42
C PHE A 169 -11.40 -25.01 25.75
N LYS A 170 -11.53 -25.99 24.84
CA LYS A 170 -11.12 -27.39 25.05
C LYS A 170 -11.82 -28.05 26.25
N THR A 171 -13.10 -27.75 26.44
CA THR A 171 -13.94 -28.20 27.55
C THR A 171 -14.95 -29.29 27.17
N GLY A 172 -15.04 -29.62 25.89
CA GLY A 172 -16.11 -30.43 25.29
C GLY A 172 -17.34 -29.62 24.87
N GLU A 173 -17.51 -28.39 25.38
CA GLU A 173 -18.64 -27.52 25.03
C GLU A 173 -18.38 -26.77 23.71
N LYS A 174 -19.32 -26.87 22.77
CA LYS A 174 -19.23 -26.18 21.48
C LYS A 174 -19.97 -24.84 21.53
N ILE A 175 -19.23 -23.75 21.33
CA ILE A 175 -19.79 -22.39 21.36
C ILE A 175 -19.64 -21.67 20.01
N PRO A 176 -20.56 -20.74 19.67
CA PRO A 176 -20.41 -19.90 18.50
C PRO A 176 -19.28 -18.87 18.71
N ILE A 177 -18.35 -18.80 17.76
CA ILE A 177 -17.28 -17.79 17.74
C ILE A 177 -17.18 -17.11 16.38
N VAL A 178 -16.48 -15.98 16.34
CA VAL A 178 -16.05 -15.33 15.10
C VAL A 178 -14.54 -15.38 15.00
N ARG A 179 -14.01 -16.11 14.02
CA ARG A 179 -12.58 -16.12 13.71
C ARG A 179 -12.25 -14.96 12.79
N PHE A 180 -11.25 -14.18 13.19
CA PHE A 180 -10.69 -13.11 12.37
C PHE A 180 -9.56 -13.63 11.51
N ASP A 181 -9.74 -13.56 10.19
CA ASP A 181 -8.76 -13.95 9.19
C ASP A 181 -8.16 -12.70 8.51
N ARG A 182 -6.89 -12.81 8.06
CA ARG A 182 -6.15 -11.76 7.34
C ARG A 182 -5.74 -12.25 5.95
N GLY A 183 -5.06 -11.39 5.19
CA GLY A 183 -4.50 -11.77 3.89
C GLY A 183 -5.43 -11.51 2.72
N ARG A 184 -6.35 -10.54 2.83
CA ARG A 184 -7.19 -10.07 1.72
C ARG A 184 -7.04 -8.57 1.48
N PHE A 185 -7.23 -8.18 0.23
CA PHE A 185 -7.24 -6.77 -0.16
C PHE A 185 -8.25 -6.51 -1.27
N GLU A 186 -8.73 -5.26 -1.31
CA GLU A 186 -9.43 -4.67 -2.43
C GLU A 186 -8.44 -3.81 -3.22
N PHE A 187 -8.44 -3.95 -4.54
CA PHE A 187 -7.63 -3.11 -5.42
C PHE A 187 -8.52 -2.18 -6.21
N PHE A 188 -8.15 -0.90 -6.21
CA PHE A 188 -8.79 0.16 -6.97
C PHE A 188 -7.75 0.77 -7.92
N ASN A 189 -7.93 0.56 -9.22
CA ASN A 189 -7.16 1.27 -10.23
C ASN A 189 -7.47 2.78 -10.20
N ARG A 190 -6.73 3.58 -10.97
CA ARG A 190 -6.88 5.04 -11.01
C ARG A 190 -8.32 5.52 -11.16
N SER A 191 -9.08 4.95 -12.10
CA SER A 191 -10.47 5.34 -12.36
C SER A 191 -11.42 4.99 -11.20
N THR A 192 -11.35 3.75 -10.69
CA THR A 192 -12.24 3.32 -9.59
C THR A 192 -11.90 4.00 -8.28
N LYS A 193 -10.62 4.23 -8.01
CA LYS A 193 -10.14 4.99 -6.86
C LYS A 193 -10.60 6.45 -6.89
N ARG A 194 -10.57 7.11 -8.06
CA ARG A 194 -11.14 8.45 -8.25
C ARG A 194 -12.63 8.47 -7.91
N LYS A 195 -13.41 7.57 -8.52
CA LYS A 195 -14.86 7.44 -8.24
C LYS A 195 -15.14 7.20 -6.76
N LEU A 196 -14.31 6.38 -6.09
CA LEU A 196 -14.43 6.14 -4.66
C LEU A 196 -14.23 7.44 -3.85
N TYR A 197 -13.20 8.22 -4.18
CA TYR A 197 -12.91 9.50 -3.53
C TYR A 197 -14.03 10.52 -3.72
N ASP A 198 -14.47 10.71 -4.97
CA ASP A 198 -15.52 11.68 -5.33
C ASP A 198 -16.83 11.34 -4.62
N LYS A 199 -17.22 10.07 -4.61
CA LYS A 199 -18.42 9.59 -3.88
C LYS A 199 -18.29 9.80 -2.37
N ALA A 200 -17.12 9.54 -1.79
CA ALA A 200 -16.90 9.75 -0.36
C ALA A 200 -17.02 11.23 0.02
N ARG A 201 -16.54 12.14 -0.85
CA ARG A 201 -16.71 13.59 -0.66
C ARG A 201 -18.17 14.02 -0.80
N ALA A 202 -18.85 13.56 -1.84
CA ALA A 202 -20.25 13.91 -2.11
C ALA A 202 -21.21 13.41 -1.01
N THR A 203 -21.02 12.18 -0.54
CA THR A 203 -21.89 11.56 0.48
C THR A 203 -21.45 11.85 1.91
N ARG A 204 -20.23 12.39 2.10
CA ARG A 204 -19.53 12.50 3.39
C ARG A 204 -19.32 11.15 4.10
N MET A 205 -19.60 10.03 3.43
CA MET A 205 -19.37 8.68 3.94
C MET A 205 -17.94 8.26 3.66
N ARG A 206 -17.24 7.78 4.69
CA ARG A 206 -15.88 7.25 4.56
C ARG A 206 -15.93 5.72 4.55
N SER A 207 -16.42 5.16 3.43
CA SER A 207 -16.61 3.71 3.26
C SER A 207 -16.09 3.25 1.91
N TYR A 208 -15.31 2.18 1.91
CA TYR A 208 -14.82 1.51 0.70
C TYR A 208 -15.96 0.87 -0.11
N GLY A 209 -17.12 0.63 0.50
CA GLY A 209 -18.31 0.07 -0.16
C GLY A 209 -19.01 1.04 -1.13
N LEU A 210 -18.66 2.33 -1.12
CA LEU A 210 -19.25 3.33 -2.04
C LEU A 210 -18.92 3.07 -3.52
N GLN A 211 -17.82 2.35 -3.77
CA GLN A 211 -17.39 1.98 -5.10
C GLN A 211 -16.90 0.55 -5.08
N LYS A 212 -17.41 -0.28 -6.00
CA LYS A 212 -16.91 -1.64 -6.16
C LYS A 212 -15.43 -1.61 -6.55
N ALA A 213 -14.63 -2.40 -5.84
CA ALA A 213 -13.22 -2.61 -6.15
C ALA A 213 -13.03 -3.15 -7.57
N THR A 214 -11.92 -2.79 -8.21
CA THR A 214 -11.54 -3.36 -9.52
C THR A 214 -11.31 -4.87 -9.41
N LEU A 215 -10.68 -5.30 -8.31
CA LEU A 215 -10.58 -6.72 -7.95
C LEU A 215 -10.41 -6.91 -6.46
N ILE A 216 -10.68 -8.13 -6.00
CA ILE A 216 -10.38 -8.62 -4.66
C ILE A 216 -9.31 -9.69 -4.79
N GLY A 217 -8.25 -9.59 -3.99
CA GLY A 217 -7.12 -10.52 -4.03
C GLY A 217 -6.71 -11.02 -2.65
N ARG A 218 -5.69 -11.89 -2.65
CA ARG A 218 -5.12 -12.47 -1.44
C ARG A 218 -3.61 -12.24 -1.35
N PHE A 219 -3.08 -12.25 -0.14
CA PHE A 219 -1.64 -12.26 0.15
C PHE A 219 -1.36 -13.13 1.37
N THR A 220 -0.11 -13.60 1.51
CA THR A 220 0.33 -14.35 2.69
C THR A 220 1.43 -13.60 3.44
N ASN A 221 1.55 -13.86 4.74
CA ASN A 221 2.67 -13.41 5.56
C ASN A 221 3.90 -14.33 5.43
#